data_AF-A0A0D0CAB6-F1
#
_entry.id   AF-A0A0D0CAB6-F1
#
_cell.length_a   1.000
_cell.length_b   1.000
_cell.length_c   1.000
_cell.angle_alpha   90.00
_cell.angle_beta   90.00
_cell.angle_gamma   90.00
#
_symmetry.space_group_name_H-M   'P 1'
#
loop_
_entity.id
_entity.type
_entity.pdbx_description
1 polymer ?
#
loop_
_entity_poly.entity_id
_entity_poly.type
_entity_poly.pdbx_seq_one_letter_code
_entity_poly.pdbx_strand_id
1 'polypeptide(L)'
;MTASGMYRLDEWPDFLRSWSESYTVRRFWDRTWYQKMRRWRTVPGDLIARRWMGLKAGSRGCEYAKLSVEFWMNALMHQIADYALRQKGFWDFTMVFFVVQVGAIVVEDVVIALGRRFGIRGAEERRWVRVAGYAWTIGWFAFSIAMF
;
A
#
# COMPACT_ATOMS: atom_id res chain seq x y z
N MET A 1 -21.93 -10.71 -18.78
CA MET A 1 -22.60 -10.73 -17.46
C MET A 1 -21.90 -11.79 -16.60
N THR A 2 -21.84 -11.62 -15.28
CA THR A 2 -21.35 -12.65 -14.35
C THR A 2 -22.25 -13.89 -14.40
N ALA A 3 -21.78 -15.03 -13.88
CA ALA A 3 -22.54 -16.29 -13.86
C ALA A 3 -23.91 -16.18 -13.14
N SER A 4 -24.09 -15.19 -12.26
CA SER A 4 -25.34 -14.88 -11.58
C SER A 4 -26.23 -13.86 -12.29
N GLY A 5 -25.78 -13.28 -13.42
CA GLY A 5 -26.52 -12.25 -14.17
C GLY A 5 -26.61 -10.87 -13.50
N MET A 6 -26.09 -10.71 -12.28
CA MET A 6 -26.27 -9.50 -11.46
C MET A 6 -25.41 -8.30 -11.92
N TYR A 7 -24.27 -8.56 -12.57
CA TYR A 7 -23.34 -7.53 -12.98
C TYR A 7 -22.81 -7.81 -14.39
N ARG A 8 -22.48 -6.75 -15.12
CA ARG A 8 -21.72 -6.89 -16.37
C ARG A 8 -20.25 -7.17 -16.03
N LEU A 9 -19.52 -7.85 -16.92
CA LEU A 9 -18.13 -8.26 -16.64
C LEU A 9 -17.20 -7.04 -16.48
N ASP A 10 -17.54 -5.94 -17.14
CA ASP A 10 -16.91 -4.61 -17.07
C ASP A 10 -17.24 -3.83 -15.78
N GLU A 11 -18.25 -4.24 -15.02
CA GLU A 11 -18.58 -3.62 -13.72
C GLU A 11 -17.81 -4.24 -12.56
N TRP A 12 -17.17 -5.40 -12.79
CA TRP A 12 -16.42 -6.07 -11.76
C TRP A 12 -15.06 -5.38 -11.57
N PRO A 13 -14.73 -4.86 -10.37
CA PRO A 13 -13.45 -4.20 -10.16
C PRO A 13 -12.29 -5.19 -10.39
N ASP A 14 -11.30 -4.79 -11.18
CA ASP A 14 -10.09 -5.61 -11.35
C ASP A 14 -9.48 -5.93 -9.99
N PHE A 15 -9.09 -7.20 -9.78
CA PHE A 15 -8.36 -7.61 -8.57
C PHE A 15 -7.05 -6.83 -8.42
N LEU A 16 -6.35 -6.68 -9.54
CA LEU A 16 -5.12 -5.91 -9.69
C LEU A 16 -5.34 -4.89 -10.81
N ARG A 17 -5.04 -3.61 -10.58
CA ARG A 17 -5.00 -2.63 -11.69
C ARG A 17 -3.63 -2.70 -12.38
N SER A 18 -3.43 -1.80 -13.35
CA SER A 18 -2.20 -1.71 -14.12
C SER A 18 -0.93 -1.65 -13.24
N TRP A 19 -0.01 -2.57 -13.53
CA TRP A 19 1.35 -2.58 -13.03
C TRP A 19 2.21 -1.43 -13.58
N SER A 20 1.75 -0.75 -14.64
CA SER A 20 2.41 0.45 -15.18
C SER A 20 2.48 1.61 -14.18
N GLU A 21 1.71 1.56 -13.10
CA GLU A 21 1.67 2.59 -12.07
C GLU A 21 2.38 2.17 -10.77
N SER A 22 2.96 0.96 -10.69
CA SER A 22 3.57 0.40 -9.45
C SER A 22 5.05 0.74 -9.26
N TYR A 23 5.51 1.87 -9.80
CA TYR A 23 6.90 2.31 -9.69
C TYR A 23 7.25 2.95 -8.34
N THR A 24 6.37 2.84 -7.35
CA THR A 24 6.65 3.19 -5.95
C THR A 24 5.88 2.21 -5.04
N VAL A 25 6.38 1.93 -3.84
CA VAL A 25 5.75 1.01 -2.87
C VAL A 25 4.36 1.50 -2.50
N ARG A 26 4.21 2.82 -2.26
CA ARG A 26 2.88 3.43 -1.99
C ARG A 26 1.90 3.16 -3.14
N ARG A 27 2.34 3.40 -4.38
CA ARG A 27 1.46 3.22 -5.55
C ARG A 27 1.13 1.75 -5.79
N PHE A 28 2.06 0.85 -5.53
CA PHE A 28 1.78 -0.57 -5.59
C PHE A 28 0.62 -0.93 -4.65
N TRP A 29 0.69 -0.56 -3.37
CA TRP A 29 -0.37 -0.86 -2.40
C TRP A 29 -1.69 -0.12 -2.69
N ASP A 30 -1.61 1.17 -3.03
CA ASP A 30 -2.80 2.02 -3.21
C ASP A 30 -3.54 1.77 -4.52
N ARG A 31 -2.79 1.50 -5.60
CA ARG A 31 -3.32 1.50 -6.98
C ARG A 31 -3.28 0.13 -7.61
N THR A 32 -2.25 -0.68 -7.37
CA THR A 32 -2.06 -1.95 -8.08
C THR A 32 -2.63 -3.12 -7.29
N TRP A 33 -2.36 -3.20 -5.99
CA TRP A 33 -2.65 -4.38 -5.17
C TRP A 33 -4.08 -4.41 -4.59
N TYR A 34 -4.74 -5.56 -4.71
CA TYR A 34 -6.01 -5.94 -4.07
C TYR A 34 -7.02 -4.80 -3.90
N GLN A 35 -7.50 -4.24 -5.01
CA GLN A 35 -8.37 -3.07 -4.97
C GLN A 35 -9.76 -3.34 -4.38
N LYS A 36 -10.24 -4.60 -4.42
CA LYS A 36 -11.52 -5.00 -3.83
C LYS A 36 -11.58 -4.84 -2.32
N MET A 37 -10.44 -4.99 -1.64
CA MET A 37 -10.35 -4.82 -0.19
C MET A 37 -10.02 -3.38 0.22
N ARG A 38 -9.87 -2.46 -0.75
CA ARG A 38 -9.47 -1.08 -0.46
C ARG A 38 -10.44 -0.41 0.52
N ARG A 39 -11.76 -0.53 0.30
CA ARG A 39 -12.76 0.05 1.20
C ARG A 39 -12.65 -0.48 2.63
N TRP A 40 -12.38 -1.77 2.78
CA TRP A 40 -12.23 -2.40 4.09
C TRP A 40 -10.99 -1.88 4.83
N ARG A 41 -9.91 -1.61 4.10
CA ARG A 41 -8.66 -1.05 4.65
C ARG A 41 -8.79 0.44 4.97
N THR A 42 -9.40 1.23 4.09
CA THR A 42 -9.37 2.72 4.18
C THR A 42 -10.38 3.29 5.16
N VAL A 43 -11.56 2.67 5.34
CA VAL A 43 -12.64 3.21 6.19
C VAL A 43 -12.22 3.33 7.66
N PRO A 44 -11.62 2.30 8.30
CA PRO A 44 -11.10 2.44 9.66
C PRO A 44 -10.04 3.54 9.77
N GLY A 45 -9.18 3.67 8.76
CA GLY A 45 -8.15 4.71 8.71
C GLY A 45 -8.76 6.11 8.74
N ASP A 46 -9.77 6.37 7.89
CA ASP A 46 -10.46 7.67 7.87
C ASP A 46 -11.18 7.97 9.20
N LEU A 47 -11.82 6.96 9.80
CA LEU A 47 -12.49 7.11 11.10
C LEU A 47 -11.49 7.50 12.19
N ILE A 48 -10.40 6.74 12.33
CA ILE A 48 -9.42 6.96 13.39
C ILE A 48 -8.68 8.29 13.15
N ALA A 49 -8.18 8.53 11.93
CA ALA A 49 -7.39 9.72 11.62
C ALA A 49 -8.21 11.01 11.79
N ARG A 50 -9.47 11.03 11.34
CA ARG A 50 -10.27 12.27 11.36
C ARG A 50 -11.08 12.43 12.63
N ARG A 51 -11.74 11.36 13.09
CA ARG A 51 -12.69 11.44 14.20
C ARG A 51 -12.03 11.26 15.55
N TRP A 52 -11.03 10.38 15.65
CA TRP A 52 -10.39 10.10 16.95
C TRP A 52 -9.16 10.97 17.17
N MET A 53 -8.33 11.16 16.13
CA MET A 53 -7.13 12.02 16.23
C MET A 53 -7.39 13.49 15.85
N GLY A 54 -8.55 13.82 15.29
CA GLY A 54 -8.89 15.19 14.88
C GLY A 54 -8.01 15.75 13.75
N LEU A 55 -7.35 14.90 12.95
CA LEU A 55 -6.41 15.37 11.93
C LEU A 55 -7.16 16.01 10.75
N LYS A 56 -6.63 17.14 10.29
CA LYS A 56 -7.18 17.84 9.11
C LYS A 56 -7.08 16.95 7.87
N ALA A 57 -8.19 16.76 7.18
CA ALA A 57 -8.24 16.03 5.92
C ALA A 57 -7.23 16.61 4.91
N GLY A 58 -6.47 15.73 4.24
CA GLY A 58 -5.42 16.11 3.30
C GLY A 58 -4.11 16.59 3.93
N SER A 59 -4.02 16.68 5.26
CA SER A 59 -2.72 16.88 5.93
C SER A 59 -1.86 15.60 5.82
N ARG A 60 -0.53 15.77 5.78
CA ARG A 60 0.41 14.62 5.78
C ARG A 60 0.19 13.70 6.97
N GLY A 61 -0.06 14.26 8.15
CA GLY A 61 -0.37 13.49 9.36
C GLY A 61 -1.61 12.62 9.18
N CYS A 62 -2.68 13.17 8.58
CA CYS A 62 -3.91 12.42 8.30
C CYS A 62 -3.65 11.26 7.33
N GLU A 63 -2.87 11.49 6.27
CA GLU A 63 -2.55 10.43 5.29
C GLU A 63 -1.66 9.32 5.88
N TYR A 64 -0.67 9.66 6.71
CA TYR A 64 0.16 8.65 7.39
C TYR A 64 -0.59 7.90 8.50
N ALA A 65 -1.53 8.56 9.18
CA ALA A 65 -2.40 7.89 10.14
C ALA A 65 -3.27 6.84 9.46
N LYS A 66 -3.89 7.18 8.32
CA LYS A 66 -4.66 6.22 7.51
C LYS A 66 -3.78 5.08 7.03
N LEU A 67 -2.63 5.40 6.44
CA LEU A 67 -1.68 4.42 5.94
C LEU A 67 -1.27 3.42 7.02
N SER A 68 -0.96 3.93 8.22
CA SER A 68 -0.60 3.09 9.36
C SER A 68 -1.74 2.13 9.70
N VAL A 69 -2.97 2.65 9.87
CA VAL A 69 -4.15 1.84 10.19
C VAL A 69 -4.40 0.78 9.12
N GLU A 70 -4.25 1.13 7.84
CA GLU A 70 -4.42 0.20 6.72
C GLU A 70 -3.47 -0.99 6.80
N PHE A 71 -2.18 -0.77 7.09
CA PHE A 71 -1.21 -1.85 7.24
C PHE A 71 -1.40 -2.66 8.51
N TRP A 72 -1.78 -2.02 9.62
CA TRP A 72 -2.13 -2.73 10.86
C TRP A 72 -3.33 -3.66 10.67
N MET A 73 -4.38 -3.19 9.99
CA MET A 73 -5.53 -4.02 9.64
C MET A 73 -5.12 -5.21 8.75
N ASN A 74 -4.26 -4.97 7.77
CA ASN A 74 -3.79 -6.04 6.89
C ASN A 74 -2.93 -7.06 7.64
N ALA A 75 -2.08 -6.60 8.58
CA ALA A 75 -1.28 -7.46 9.44
C ALA A 75 -2.16 -8.37 10.30
N LEU A 76 -3.17 -7.80 10.97
CA LEU A 76 -4.09 -8.55 11.82
C LEU A 76 -4.86 -9.61 11.02
N MET A 77 -5.35 -9.27 9.83
CA MET A 77 -6.10 -10.21 8.99
C MET A 77 -5.25 -11.42 8.58
N HIS A 78 -3.99 -11.20 8.17
CA HIS A 78 -3.10 -12.30 7.81
C HIS A 78 -2.67 -13.10 9.04
N GLN A 79 -2.41 -12.45 10.16
CA GLN A 79 -2.06 -13.12 11.41
C GLN A 79 -3.19 -14.03 11.92
N ILE A 80 -4.44 -13.59 11.82
CA ILE A 80 -5.62 -14.42 12.16
C ILE A 80 -5.71 -15.62 11.23
N ALA A 81 -5.51 -15.43 9.92
CA ALA A 81 -5.54 -16.51 8.95
C ALA A 81 -4.42 -17.55 9.19
N ASP A 82 -3.19 -17.08 9.39
CA ASP A 82 -2.01 -17.90 9.69
C ASP A 82 -2.21 -18.76 10.94
N TYR A 83 -2.75 -18.15 12.00
CA TYR A 83 -3.07 -18.84 13.25
C TYR A 83 -4.20 -19.86 13.06
N ALA A 84 -5.29 -19.49 12.38
CA ALA A 84 -6.43 -20.36 12.13
C ALA A 84 -6.05 -21.58 11.27
N LEU A 85 -5.15 -21.40 10.32
CA LEU A 85 -4.62 -22.46 9.45
C LEU A 85 -3.46 -23.23 10.08
N ARG A 86 -3.08 -22.92 11.32
CA ARG A 86 -1.95 -23.53 12.06
C ARG A 86 -0.63 -23.51 11.28
N GLN A 87 -0.44 -22.51 10.41
CA GLN A 87 0.79 -22.35 9.63
C GLN A 87 1.92 -21.78 10.49
N LYS A 88 1.56 -20.94 11.46
CA LYS A 88 2.45 -20.01 12.17
C LYS A 88 1.92 -19.68 13.57
N GLY A 89 2.80 -19.23 14.46
CA GLY A 89 2.46 -18.78 15.81
C GLY A 89 1.71 -17.44 15.82
N PHE A 90 1.16 -17.05 16.98
CA PHE A 90 0.62 -15.71 17.17
C PHE A 90 1.80 -14.74 17.40
N TRP A 91 1.99 -13.74 16.53
CA TRP A 91 3.15 -12.81 16.45
C TRP A 91 4.36 -13.27 15.60
N ASP A 92 4.11 -13.69 14.36
CA ASP A 92 5.17 -14.14 13.46
C ASP A 92 5.64 -13.02 12.50
N PHE A 93 6.65 -13.33 11.67
CA PHE A 93 7.23 -12.40 10.69
C PHE A 93 6.20 -11.82 9.70
N THR A 94 5.04 -12.47 9.52
CA THR A 94 3.89 -11.95 8.76
C THR A 94 3.49 -10.54 9.22
N MET A 95 3.48 -10.30 10.54
CA MET A 95 3.13 -9.00 11.08
C MET A 95 4.21 -7.96 10.80
N VAL A 96 5.48 -8.36 10.90
CA VAL A 96 6.64 -7.52 10.58
C VAL A 96 6.57 -7.07 9.11
N PHE A 97 6.28 -7.99 8.19
CA PHE A 97 6.15 -7.70 6.76
C PHE A 97 5.24 -6.50 6.47
N PHE A 98 4.07 -6.43 7.10
CA PHE A 98 3.12 -5.34 6.85
C PHE A 98 3.51 -4.03 7.54
N VAL A 99 4.06 -4.09 8.76
CA VAL A 99 4.48 -2.89 9.49
C VAL A 99 5.64 -2.19 8.78
N VAL A 100 6.61 -2.94 8.24
CA VAL A 100 7.77 -2.34 7.55
C VAL A 100 7.40 -1.59 6.26
N GLN A 101 6.24 -1.88 5.66
CA GLN A 101 5.77 -1.17 4.46
C GLN A 101 5.54 0.32 4.71
N VAL A 102 5.06 0.68 5.91
CA VAL A 102 4.88 2.10 6.29
C VAL A 102 6.23 2.81 6.29
N GLY A 103 7.27 2.17 6.85
CA GLY A 103 8.63 2.70 6.87
C GLY A 103 9.19 2.92 5.47
N ALA A 104 9.03 1.94 4.58
CA ALA A 104 9.47 2.07 3.19
C ALA A 104 8.77 3.22 2.45
N ILE A 105 7.47 3.40 2.69
CA ILE A 105 6.70 4.49 2.08
C ILE A 105 7.15 5.86 2.62
N VAL A 106 7.47 5.97 3.91
CA VAL A 106 8.02 7.22 4.48
C VAL A 106 9.38 7.54 3.87
N VAL A 107 10.28 6.57 3.76
CA VAL A 107 11.60 6.74 3.13
C VAL A 107 11.44 7.17 1.67
N GLU A 108 10.57 6.48 0.93
CA GLU A 108 10.21 6.80 -0.45
C GLU A 108 9.69 8.24 -0.60
N ASP A 109 8.77 8.67 0.27
CA ASP A 109 8.21 10.02 0.24
C ASP A 109 9.29 11.09 0.54
N VAL A 110 10.25 10.80 1.43
CA VAL A 110 11.39 11.67 1.72
C VAL A 110 12.32 11.78 0.51
N VAL A 111 12.70 10.65 -0.10
CA VAL A 111 13.56 10.63 -1.30
C VAL A 111 12.91 11.40 -2.45
N ILE A 112 11.61 11.19 -2.69
CA ILE A 112 10.85 11.93 -3.71
C ILE A 112 10.81 13.43 -3.38
N ALA A 113 10.61 13.81 -2.12
CA ALA A 113 10.61 15.21 -1.71
C ALA A 113 11.98 15.88 -1.91
N LEU A 114 13.07 15.19 -1.58
CA LEU A 114 14.43 15.66 -1.80
C LEU A 114 14.73 15.81 -3.30
N GLY A 115 14.41 14.80 -4.12
CA GLY A 115 14.61 14.88 -5.57
C GLY A 115 13.88 16.08 -6.21
N ARG A 116 12.65 16.36 -5.76
CA ARG A 116 11.90 17.55 -6.22
C ARG A 116 12.52 18.87 -5.77
N ARG A 117 13.17 18.90 -4.60
CA ARG A 117 13.91 20.06 -4.07
C ARG A 117 15.21 20.31 -4.83
N PHE A 118 15.88 19.25 -5.29
CA PHE A 118 17.10 19.31 -6.10
C PHE A 118 16.85 19.51 -7.61
N GLY A 119 15.60 19.75 -8.02
CA GLY A 119 15.28 20.18 -9.39
C GLY A 119 14.85 19.08 -10.36
N ILE A 120 14.70 17.83 -9.91
CA ILE A 120 14.22 16.72 -10.76
C ILE A 120 12.75 16.98 -11.14
N ARG A 121 12.49 17.49 -12.35
CA ARG A 121 11.17 17.94 -12.83
C ARG A 121 10.92 17.69 -14.32
N GLY A 122 11.96 17.50 -15.13
CA GLY A 122 11.93 17.32 -16.58
C GLY A 122 11.26 16.03 -17.05
N ALA A 123 10.85 15.98 -18.33
CA ALA A 123 10.17 14.82 -18.91
C ALA A 123 11.09 13.60 -19.03
N GLU A 124 12.35 13.81 -19.41
CA GLU A 124 13.36 12.75 -19.50
C GLU A 124 13.73 12.21 -18.11
N GLU A 125 13.94 13.11 -17.15
CA GLU A 125 14.17 12.78 -15.74
C GLU A 125 13.02 11.93 -15.18
N ARG A 126 11.76 12.21 -15.54
CA ARG A 126 10.61 11.39 -15.11
C ARG A 126 10.69 9.95 -15.59
N ARG A 127 11.25 9.67 -16.78
CA ARG A 127 11.41 8.30 -17.26
C ARG A 127 12.42 7.54 -16.40
N TRP A 128 13.58 8.14 -16.16
CA TRP A 128 14.62 7.55 -15.31
C TRP A 128 14.17 7.40 -13.84
N VAL A 129 13.44 8.38 -13.31
CA VAL A 129 12.82 8.29 -11.98
C VAL A 129 11.83 7.12 -11.90
N ARG A 130 11.03 6.86 -12.95
CA ARG A 130 10.14 5.68 -12.97
C ARG A 130 10.93 4.37 -13.00
N VAL A 131 12.00 4.29 -13.78
CA VAL A 131 12.86 3.09 -13.81
C VAL A 131 13.51 2.84 -12.45
N ALA A 132 14.09 3.88 -11.84
CA ALA A 132 14.65 3.80 -10.49
C ALA A 132 13.58 3.42 -9.45
N GLY A 133 12.38 3.98 -9.59
CA GLY A 133 11.23 3.65 -8.77
C GLY A 133 10.81 2.17 -8.89
N TYR A 134 10.79 1.61 -10.11
CA TYR A 134 10.56 0.18 -10.29
C TYR A 134 11.64 -0.68 -9.65
N ALA A 135 12.91 -0.33 -9.84
CA ALA A 135 14.01 -1.05 -9.21
C ALA A 135 13.91 -1.02 -7.68
N TRP A 136 13.57 0.14 -7.11
CA TRP A 136 13.28 0.31 -5.69
C TRP A 136 12.11 -0.56 -5.23
N THR A 137 10.94 -0.49 -5.89
CA THR A 137 9.76 -1.27 -5.50
C THR A 137 10.04 -2.77 -5.57
N ILE A 138 10.66 -3.24 -6.66
CA ILE A 138 11.00 -4.65 -6.84
C ILE A 138 12.01 -5.10 -5.78
N GLY A 139 13.08 -4.33 -5.56
CA GLY A 139 14.09 -4.64 -4.56
C GLY A 139 13.51 -4.68 -3.14
N TRP A 140 12.64 -3.72 -2.81
CA TRP A 140 11.94 -3.67 -1.53
C TRP A 140 11.06 -4.90 -1.31
N PHE A 141 10.27 -5.30 -2.32
CA PHE A 141 9.45 -6.51 -2.20
C PHE A 141 10.28 -7.78 -2.19
N ALA A 142 11.36 -7.88 -2.98
CA ALA A 142 12.25 -9.04 -2.95
C ALA A 142 12.89 -9.22 -1.55
N PHE A 143 13.25 -8.12 -0.89
CA PHE A 143 13.75 -8.15 0.49
C PHE A 143 12.66 -8.46 1.51
N SER A 144 11.53 -7.76 1.46
CA SER A 144 10.51 -7.84 2.51
C SER A 144 9.65 -9.10 2.41
N ILE A 145 9.43 -9.67 1.22
CA ILE A 145 8.59 -10.86 1.05
C ILE A 145 9.16 -12.09 1.75
N ALA A 146 10.48 -12.14 1.99
CA ALA A 146 11.11 -13.20 2.77
C ALA A 146 10.65 -13.22 4.25
N MET A 147 10.01 -12.14 4.71
CA MET A 147 9.41 -12.03 6.04
C MET A 147 7.96 -12.55 6.08
N PHE A 148 7.29 -12.67 4.94
CA PHE A 148 5.89 -13.11 4.85
C PHE A 148 5.80 -14.61 4.60
#